data_AF-A0A7V9VBE6-F1
#
_entry.id   AF-A0A7V9VBE6-F1
#
_cell.length_a   1.000
_cell.length_b   1.000
_cell.length_c   1.000
_cell.angle_alpha   90.00
_cell.angle_beta   90.00
_cell.angle_gamma   90.00
#
_symmetry.space_group_name_H-M   'P 1'
#
loop_
_entity.id
_entity.type
_entity.pdbx_description
1 polymer ?
#
loop_
_entity_poly.entity_id
_entity_poly.type
_entity_poly.pdbx_seq_one_letter_code
_entity_poly.pdbx_strand_id
1 'polypeptide(L)'
;MVDRTGMARITSPWQGAGRAVERAGRRATAMPSTVKRLGRGHARRVRRDPRTALWQALWFPFWAGSDLPAPALPGAVPALPRETGPAGEQVSMVLGTILRRIRLQWALTIVARSTWLGLLVGCVWSLVAMAGGPGPTAPRLISLSLVFVAAGVVFAALTRPAPERVARMVDRSFGLHERTTTALANLGREVPAGGERARITYLQVADAANILTMVRHHPAFRRQAPVREIVLATACALLFAALSFMRGAGGDLPGSQSGMVPAFVPAAERLAQEREAIVAAATPSSAEAPTIAEVRERARRSFEAAADLQTLGEALADHAITRQAAEDIAAGDYAGAGRELRALGEQADQLSEETRQALAEDLREAGGEM
;
A
#
# COMPACT_ATOMS: atom_id res chain seq x y z
N MET A 1 58.46 -30.76 47.46
CA MET A 1 58.38 -29.29 47.46
C MET A 1 58.68 -28.84 46.04
N VAL A 2 57.67 -28.88 45.17
CA VAL A 2 57.77 -28.54 43.73
C VAL A 2 56.60 -27.62 43.44
N ASP A 3 56.96 -26.42 43.02
CA ASP A 3 56.09 -25.27 42.83
C ASP A 3 55.20 -25.47 41.59
N ARG A 4 53.88 -25.47 41.80
CA ARG A 4 52.88 -25.77 40.78
C ARG A 4 52.38 -24.46 40.18
N THR A 5 52.76 -24.26 38.91
CA THR A 5 51.86 -23.80 37.84
C THR A 5 51.20 -22.43 38.02
N GLY A 6 51.95 -21.38 37.69
CA GLY A 6 51.39 -20.13 37.18
C GLY A 6 50.91 -20.29 35.74
N MET A 7 49.68 -20.79 35.53
CA MET A 7 48.99 -20.65 34.25
C MET A 7 48.39 -19.25 34.15
N ALA A 8 49.14 -18.35 33.50
CA ALA A 8 48.60 -17.08 33.04
C ALA A 8 47.46 -17.35 32.04
N ARG A 9 46.22 -17.09 32.45
CA ARG A 9 45.07 -17.11 31.54
C ARG A 9 45.27 -15.99 30.51
N ILE A 10 45.73 -16.37 29.33
CA ILE A 10 45.66 -15.55 28.13
C ILE A 10 44.17 -15.42 27.80
N THR A 11 43.53 -14.41 28.37
CA THR A 11 42.17 -14.03 28.02
C THR A 11 42.22 -13.46 26.61
N SER A 12 41.54 -14.13 25.67
CA SER A 12 41.58 -13.71 24.28
C SER A 12 40.96 -12.31 24.13
N PRO A 13 41.59 -11.38 23.38
CA PRO A 13 41.07 -10.03 23.19
C PRO A 13 39.68 -10.00 22.52
N TRP A 14 39.23 -11.13 21.96
CA TRP A 14 37.94 -11.30 21.31
C TRP A 14 36.77 -11.55 22.28
N GLN A 15 37.01 -12.02 23.52
CA GLN A 15 35.94 -12.16 24.53
C GLN A 15 35.43 -10.81 25.07
N GLY A 16 36.20 -9.73 24.90
CA GLY A 16 35.76 -8.36 25.21
C GLY A 16 34.78 -7.80 24.18
N ALA A 17 35.00 -8.10 22.90
CA ALA A 17 34.17 -7.63 21.79
C ALA A 17 32.73 -8.16 21.89
N GLY A 18 32.56 -9.45 22.24
CA GLY A 18 31.23 -10.04 22.43
C GLY A 18 30.41 -9.34 23.52
N ARG A 19 31.03 -9.04 24.68
CA ARG A 19 30.36 -8.33 25.78
C ARG A 19 30.12 -6.84 25.51
N ALA A 20 30.88 -6.23 24.60
CA ALA A 20 30.62 -4.86 24.12
C ALA A 20 29.45 -4.84 23.13
N VAL A 21 29.38 -5.81 22.22
CA VAL A 21 28.26 -5.99 21.28
C VAL A 21 26.96 -6.32 22.02
N GLU A 22 27.02 -7.16 23.05
CA GLU A 22 25.84 -7.52 23.86
C GLU A 22 25.33 -6.33 24.71
N ARG A 23 26.24 -5.50 25.25
CA ARG A 23 25.88 -4.25 25.93
C ARG A 23 25.38 -3.17 24.95
N ALA A 24 25.89 -3.14 23.72
CA ALA A 24 25.39 -2.28 22.65
C ALA A 24 23.98 -2.72 22.19
N GLY A 25 23.73 -4.03 22.08
CA GLY A 25 22.43 -4.61 21.75
C GLY A 25 21.34 -4.26 22.77
N ARG A 26 21.65 -4.36 24.08
CA ARG A 26 20.71 -3.96 25.15
C ARG A 26 20.48 -2.45 25.25
N ARG A 27 21.45 -1.62 24.82
CA ARG A 27 21.26 -0.16 24.71
C ARG A 27 20.51 0.26 23.44
N ALA A 28 20.56 -0.53 22.38
CA ALA A 28 19.86 -0.26 21.12
C ALA A 28 18.34 -0.44 21.22
N THR A 29 17.84 -1.26 22.15
CA THR A 29 16.39 -1.40 22.42
C THR A 29 15.85 -0.31 23.34
N ALA A 30 16.70 0.41 24.07
CA ALA A 30 16.34 1.52 24.95
C ALA A 30 16.54 2.92 24.30
N MET A 31 16.41 3.02 22.98
CA MET A 31 16.80 4.19 22.17
C MET A 31 15.68 5.16 21.70
N PRO A 32 14.50 5.35 22.34
CA PRO A 32 13.53 6.34 21.84
C PRO A 32 13.78 7.79 22.32
N SER A 33 14.62 8.06 23.33
CA SER A 33 14.71 9.41 23.94
C SER A 33 15.99 10.21 23.65
N THR A 34 17.09 9.56 23.25
CA THR A 34 18.39 10.23 23.04
C THR A 34 18.44 11.02 21.73
N VAL A 35 17.66 10.63 20.73
CA VAL A 35 17.54 11.34 19.44
C VAL A 35 16.89 12.72 19.62
N LYS A 36 15.95 12.87 20.57
CA LYS A 36 15.33 14.17 20.89
C LYS A 36 16.32 15.20 21.47
N ARG A 37 17.40 14.79 22.15
CA ARG A 37 18.44 15.72 22.65
C ARG A 37 19.37 16.23 21.54
N LEU A 38 19.49 15.52 20.42
CA LEU A 38 20.33 15.93 19.28
C LEU A 38 19.69 17.03 18.42
N GLY A 39 18.36 17.16 18.41
CA GLY A 39 17.67 18.24 17.69
C GLY A 39 17.95 19.64 18.26
N ARG A 40 18.15 19.76 19.59
CA ARG A 40 18.32 21.07 20.24
C ARG A 40 19.69 21.72 20.01
N GLY A 41 20.75 20.93 19.78
CA GLY A 41 22.10 21.45 19.55
C GLY A 41 22.31 22.01 18.14
N HIS A 42 21.69 21.42 17.12
CA HIS A 42 21.78 21.91 15.73
C HIS A 42 20.99 23.20 15.49
N ALA A 43 19.90 23.43 16.24
CA ALA A 43 19.12 24.67 16.15
C ALA A 43 19.93 25.93 16.46
N ARG A 44 21.04 25.83 17.22
CA ARG A 44 21.89 26.99 17.57
C ARG A 44 22.96 27.35 16.53
N ARG A 45 23.30 26.47 15.58
CA ARG A 45 24.26 26.77 14.49
C ARG A 45 23.61 27.09 13.14
N VAL A 46 22.30 26.88 12.97
CA VAL A 46 21.54 27.32 11.78
C VAL A 46 21.17 28.80 11.90
N ARG A 47 22.16 29.65 12.19
CA ARG A 47 21.97 31.09 12.26
C ARG A 47 22.04 31.64 10.83
N ARG A 48 20.85 31.83 10.24
CA ARG A 48 20.48 32.81 9.20
C ARG A 48 20.97 32.57 7.75
N ASP A 49 20.66 31.43 7.16
CA ASP A 49 20.30 31.48 5.73
C ASP A 49 18.76 31.50 5.62
N PRO A 50 18.15 32.64 5.25
CA PRO A 50 16.69 32.74 5.12
C PRO A 50 16.12 31.74 4.12
N ARG A 51 16.91 31.31 3.12
CA ARG A 51 16.49 30.30 2.14
C ARG A 51 16.28 28.94 2.80
N THR A 52 17.18 28.56 3.70
CA THR A 52 17.05 27.30 4.46
C THR A 52 15.82 27.33 5.36
N ALA A 53 15.54 28.47 5.99
CA ALA A 53 14.36 28.63 6.85
C ALA A 53 13.06 28.53 6.04
N LEU A 54 12.97 29.21 4.89
CA LEU A 54 11.81 29.12 3.99
C LEU A 54 11.59 27.70 3.47
N TRP A 55 12.69 27.02 3.08
CA TRP A 55 12.63 25.63 2.66
C TRP A 55 12.12 24.70 3.76
N GLN A 56 12.64 24.85 4.98
CA GLN A 56 12.20 24.04 6.11
C GLN A 56 10.75 24.35 6.52
N ALA A 57 10.32 25.60 6.41
CA ALA A 57 8.94 26.02 6.67
C ALA A 57 7.97 25.43 5.64
N LEU A 58 8.32 25.47 4.35
CA LEU A 58 7.52 24.88 3.27
C LEU A 58 7.25 23.39 3.50
N TRP A 59 8.27 22.65 3.93
CA TRP A 59 8.17 21.21 4.18
C TRP A 59 7.83 20.84 5.62
N PHE A 60 7.59 21.83 6.48
CA PHE A 60 7.35 21.62 7.92
C PHE A 60 6.34 20.52 8.22
N PRO A 61 5.17 20.44 7.56
CA PRO A 61 4.18 19.40 7.87
C PRO A 61 4.71 17.97 7.70
N PHE A 62 5.65 17.75 6.78
CA PHE A 62 6.16 16.43 6.42
C PHE A 62 7.29 15.92 7.32
N TRP A 63 7.96 16.78 8.09
CA TRP A 63 9.02 16.34 9.01
C TRP A 63 8.74 16.69 10.48
N ALA A 64 7.94 17.70 10.77
CA ALA A 64 7.67 18.16 12.13
C ALA A 64 7.04 17.06 13.01
N GLY A 65 7.68 16.71 14.11
CA GLY A 65 7.18 15.69 15.03
C GLY A 65 7.31 14.25 14.53
N SER A 66 7.97 14.01 13.39
CA SER A 66 8.47 12.70 12.97
C SER A 66 9.91 12.49 13.44
N ASP A 67 10.42 11.27 13.33
CA ASP A 67 11.85 10.99 13.56
C ASP A 67 12.74 11.38 12.36
N LEU A 68 12.14 11.97 11.31
CA LEU A 68 12.87 12.46 10.16
C LEU A 68 13.65 13.72 10.54
N PRO A 69 14.91 13.82 10.12
CA PRO A 69 15.64 15.05 10.28
C PRO A 69 15.03 16.15 9.41
N ALA A 70 15.14 17.40 9.87
CA ALA A 70 14.80 18.56 9.04
C ALA A 70 15.56 18.48 7.69
N PRO A 71 14.87 18.77 6.57
CA PRO A 71 15.47 18.70 5.25
C PRO A 71 16.59 19.75 5.15
N ALA A 72 17.74 19.32 4.62
CA ALA A 72 18.74 20.27 4.14
C ALA A 72 18.23 20.92 2.85
N LEU A 73 18.71 22.13 2.55
CA LEU A 73 18.57 22.66 1.19
C LEU A 73 19.14 21.63 0.21
N PRO A 74 18.51 21.43 -0.96
CA PRO A 74 19.06 20.61 -2.03
C PRO A 74 20.37 21.24 -2.51
N GLY A 75 21.47 20.90 -1.84
CA GLY A 75 22.81 21.24 -2.26
C GLY A 75 23.37 20.14 -3.16
N ALA A 76 24.37 20.51 -3.96
CA ALA A 76 25.19 19.52 -4.64
C ALA A 76 25.85 18.65 -3.56
N VAL A 77 25.36 17.41 -3.41
CA VAL A 77 26.11 16.40 -2.67
C VAL A 77 27.42 16.25 -3.43
N PRO A 78 28.59 16.49 -2.81
CA PRO A 78 29.85 16.36 -3.51
C PRO A 78 29.91 14.97 -4.12
N ALA A 79 30.15 14.93 -5.43
CA ALA A 79 30.30 13.67 -6.13
C ALA A 79 31.45 12.91 -5.47
N LEU A 80 31.23 11.62 -5.17
CA LEU A 80 32.31 10.78 -4.69
C LEU A 80 33.42 10.77 -5.76
N PRO A 81 34.70 10.81 -5.38
CA PRO A 81 35.82 10.69 -6.32
C PRO A 81 35.63 9.43 -7.19
N ARG A 82 35.93 9.52 -8.48
CA ARG A 82 35.80 8.37 -9.41
C ARG A 82 36.89 7.32 -9.19
N GLU A 83 38.05 7.74 -8.71
CA GLU A 83 39.21 6.88 -8.49
C GLU A 83 39.40 6.65 -7.00
N THR A 84 38.76 5.62 -6.45
CA THR A 84 38.83 5.32 -5.01
C THR A 84 39.66 4.09 -4.66
N GLY A 85 40.14 3.36 -5.67
CA GLY A 85 40.75 2.03 -5.50
C GLY A 85 39.76 0.99 -4.95
N PRO A 86 40.17 -0.29 -4.85
CA PRO A 86 39.25 -1.37 -4.49
C PRO A 86 38.68 -1.25 -3.07
N ALA A 87 39.47 -0.76 -2.10
CA ALA A 87 38.97 -0.51 -0.75
C ALA A 87 37.90 0.60 -0.72
N GLY A 88 38.12 1.69 -1.43
CA GLY A 88 37.17 2.80 -1.48
C GLY A 88 35.90 2.48 -2.29
N GLU A 89 36.01 1.64 -3.32
CA GLU A 89 34.86 1.07 -4.03
C GLU A 89 34.00 0.21 -3.09
N GLN A 90 34.63 -0.62 -2.26
CA GLN A 90 33.91 -1.42 -1.27
C GLN A 90 33.21 -0.55 -0.22
N VAL A 91 33.88 0.50 0.30
CA VAL A 91 33.25 1.46 1.22
C VAL A 91 32.05 2.14 0.57
N SER A 92 32.20 2.66 -0.65
CA SER A 92 31.12 3.38 -1.34
C SER A 92 29.95 2.47 -1.70
N MET A 93 30.21 1.21 -2.11
CA MET A 93 29.19 0.21 -2.39
C MET A 93 28.38 -0.17 -1.14
N VAL A 94 29.08 -0.48 -0.03
CA VAL A 94 28.41 -0.86 1.23
C VAL A 94 27.64 0.32 1.81
N LEU A 95 28.24 1.52 1.83
CA LEU A 95 27.56 2.73 2.29
C LEU A 95 26.38 3.08 1.39
N GLY A 96 26.50 2.93 0.08
CA GLY A 96 25.40 3.10 -0.89
C GLY A 96 24.22 2.16 -0.62
N THR A 97 24.51 0.91 -0.25
CA THR A 97 23.48 -0.06 0.14
C THR A 97 22.75 0.37 1.43
N ILE A 98 23.50 0.82 2.45
CA ILE A 98 22.94 1.35 3.69
C ILE A 98 22.10 2.61 3.42
N LEU A 99 22.61 3.54 2.61
CA LEU A 99 21.93 4.76 2.18
C LEU A 99 20.61 4.46 1.47
N ARG A 100 20.59 3.47 0.56
CA ARG A 100 19.37 3.08 -0.16
C ARG A 100 18.32 2.54 0.80
N ARG A 101 18.71 1.74 1.80
CA ARG A 101 17.80 1.21 2.83
C ARG A 101 17.21 2.32 3.70
N ILE A 102 18.06 3.23 4.20
CA ILE A 102 17.63 4.39 4.99
C ILE A 102 16.69 5.28 4.18
N ARG A 103 17.03 5.55 2.91
CA ARG A 103 16.21 6.34 2.00
C ARG A 103 14.83 5.71 1.78
N LEU A 104 14.77 4.39 1.56
CA LEU A 104 13.49 3.68 1.42
C LEU A 104 12.64 3.78 2.69
N GLN A 105 13.26 3.66 3.86
CA GLN A 105 12.55 3.80 5.14
C GLN A 105 12.02 5.23 5.34
N TRP A 106 12.81 6.25 5.03
CA TRP A 106 12.37 7.64 5.07
C TRP A 106 11.25 7.90 4.06
N ALA A 107 11.38 7.40 2.83
CA ALA A 107 10.35 7.55 1.80
C ALA A 107 9.02 6.90 2.25
N LEU A 108 9.06 5.68 2.80
CA LEU A 108 7.88 5.01 3.32
C LEU A 108 7.21 5.81 4.46
N THR A 109 8.03 6.36 5.37
CA THR A 109 7.55 7.20 6.47
C THR A 109 6.89 8.48 5.94
N ILE A 110 7.52 9.14 4.96
CA ILE A 110 6.99 10.37 4.33
C ILE A 110 5.68 10.08 3.60
N VAL A 111 5.60 8.99 2.83
CA VAL A 111 4.37 8.62 2.10
C VAL A 111 3.24 8.33 3.07
N ALA A 112 3.46 7.46 4.06
CA ALA A 112 2.46 7.18 5.10
C ALA A 112 2.01 8.46 5.82
N ARG A 113 2.95 9.38 6.05
CA ARG A 113 2.67 10.68 6.66
C ARG A 113 1.81 11.58 5.78
N SER A 114 2.11 11.61 4.49
CA SER A 114 1.39 12.41 3.50
C SER A 114 -0.06 11.93 3.38
N THR A 115 -0.27 10.62 3.43
CA THR A 115 -1.61 10.02 3.45
C THR A 115 -2.42 10.48 4.66
N TRP A 116 -1.88 10.38 5.90
CA TRP A 116 -2.66 10.80 7.06
C TRP A 116 -2.85 12.31 7.15
N LEU A 117 -1.91 13.12 6.65
CA LEU A 117 -2.10 14.58 6.54
C LEU A 117 -3.24 14.92 5.59
N GLY A 118 -3.31 14.27 4.42
CA GLY A 118 -4.43 14.43 3.49
C GLY A 118 -5.77 14.07 4.14
N LEU A 119 -5.81 12.93 4.86
CA LEU A 119 -6.99 12.52 5.62
C LEU A 119 -7.36 13.51 6.73
N LEU A 120 -6.37 14.06 7.46
CA LEU A 120 -6.61 15.04 8.50
C LEU A 120 -7.26 16.31 7.93
N VAL A 121 -6.76 16.81 6.80
CA VAL A 121 -7.39 17.96 6.13
C VAL A 121 -8.80 17.62 5.66
N GLY A 122 -9.01 16.39 5.17
CA GLY A 122 -10.34 15.86 4.89
C GLY A 122 -11.27 15.88 6.11
N CYS A 123 -10.80 15.43 7.27
CA CYS A 123 -11.56 15.47 8.53
C CYS A 123 -11.93 16.91 8.91
N VAL A 124 -10.97 17.84 8.84
CA VAL A 124 -11.21 19.26 9.15
C VAL A 124 -12.24 19.86 8.19
N TRP A 125 -12.15 19.58 6.89
CA TRP A 125 -13.15 20.03 5.92
C TRP A 125 -14.53 19.43 6.22
N SER A 126 -14.62 18.13 6.51
CA SER A 126 -15.88 17.49 6.91
C SER A 126 -16.49 18.15 8.15
N LEU A 127 -15.69 18.52 9.15
CA LEU A 127 -16.17 19.26 10.33
C LEU A 127 -16.70 20.65 9.97
N VAL A 128 -16.00 21.39 9.10
CA VAL A 128 -16.48 22.70 8.60
C VAL A 128 -17.80 22.56 7.85
N ALA A 129 -17.96 21.49 7.07
CA ALA A 129 -19.21 21.22 6.37
C ALA A 129 -20.36 20.87 7.32
N MET A 130 -20.09 20.21 8.46
CA MET A 130 -21.10 20.00 9.50
C MET A 130 -21.53 21.31 10.19
N ALA A 131 -20.66 22.31 10.23
CA ALA A 131 -20.95 23.64 10.76
C ALA A 131 -21.72 24.55 9.77
N GLY A 132 -22.26 23.99 8.67
CA GLY A 132 -22.97 24.74 7.63
C GLY A 132 -22.09 25.25 6.48
N GLY A 133 -20.81 24.87 6.44
CA GLY A 133 -19.91 25.17 5.33
C GLY A 133 -20.17 24.33 4.07
N PRO A 134 -19.47 24.64 2.96
CA PRO A 134 -19.61 23.87 1.72
C PRO A 134 -19.13 22.43 1.91
N GLY A 135 -20.01 21.49 1.55
CA GLY A 135 -19.75 20.05 1.65
C GLY A 135 -18.57 19.60 0.79
N PRO A 136 -17.67 18.75 1.30
CA PRO A 136 -16.64 18.15 0.48
C PRO A 136 -17.28 17.15 -0.49
N THR A 137 -17.10 17.36 -1.78
CA THR A 137 -17.44 16.37 -2.81
C THR A 137 -16.34 15.31 -2.89
N ALA A 138 -16.69 14.03 -3.08
CA ALA A 138 -15.71 12.95 -3.26
C ALA A 138 -14.53 13.26 -4.21
N PRO A 139 -14.74 13.81 -5.44
CA PRO A 139 -13.61 14.13 -6.33
C PRO A 139 -12.66 15.20 -5.77
N ARG A 140 -13.17 16.17 -5.00
CA ARG A 140 -12.34 17.21 -4.36
C ARG A 140 -11.49 16.63 -3.23
N LEU A 141 -12.03 15.70 -2.45
CA LEU A 141 -11.27 15.01 -1.41
C LEU A 141 -10.18 14.10 -1.98
N ILE A 142 -10.50 13.37 -3.06
CA ILE A 142 -9.55 12.50 -3.75
C ILE A 142 -8.41 13.34 -4.34
N SER A 143 -8.73 14.42 -5.07
CA SER A 143 -7.71 15.31 -5.64
C SER A 143 -6.85 15.98 -4.57
N LEU A 144 -7.45 16.45 -3.47
CA LEU A 144 -6.70 17.01 -2.34
C LEU A 144 -5.74 15.98 -1.72
N SER A 145 -6.22 14.76 -1.46
CA SER A 145 -5.40 13.68 -0.92
C SER A 145 -4.25 13.31 -1.86
N LEU A 146 -4.52 13.28 -3.18
CA LEU A 146 -3.52 13.03 -4.20
C LEU A 146 -2.44 14.13 -4.22
N VAL A 147 -2.83 15.40 -4.05
CA VAL A 147 -1.86 16.52 -3.94
C VAL A 147 -0.93 16.34 -2.75
N PHE A 148 -1.44 15.94 -1.58
CA PHE A 148 -0.60 15.66 -0.41
C PHE A 148 0.35 14.50 -0.64
N VAL A 149 -0.14 13.39 -1.21
CA VAL A 149 0.70 12.23 -1.54
C VAL A 149 1.76 12.60 -2.57
N ALA A 150 1.41 13.32 -3.63
CA ALA A 150 2.34 13.79 -4.65
C ALA A 150 3.42 14.72 -4.06
N ALA A 151 3.01 15.70 -3.23
CA ALA A 151 3.94 16.56 -2.50
C ALA A 151 4.87 15.75 -1.58
N GLY A 152 4.34 14.71 -0.93
CA GLY A 152 5.12 13.75 -0.14
C GLY A 152 6.15 12.97 -0.95
N VAL A 153 5.77 12.48 -2.13
CA VAL A 153 6.69 11.76 -3.04
C VAL A 153 7.78 12.69 -3.54
N VAL A 154 7.43 13.93 -3.91
CA VAL A 154 8.40 14.98 -4.28
C VAL A 154 9.35 15.25 -3.12
N PHE A 155 8.83 15.44 -1.90
CA PHE A 155 9.64 15.63 -0.71
C PHE A 155 10.59 14.45 -0.47
N ALA A 156 10.09 13.22 -0.54
CA ALA A 156 10.88 11.99 -0.37
C ALA A 156 11.99 11.87 -1.43
N ALA A 157 11.73 12.30 -2.67
CA ALA A 157 12.73 12.32 -3.74
C ALA A 157 13.83 13.36 -3.51
N LEU A 158 13.46 14.52 -2.94
CA LEU A 158 14.37 15.62 -2.61
C LEU A 158 15.17 15.35 -1.34
N THR A 159 14.62 14.64 -0.36
CA THR A 159 15.32 14.25 0.86
C THR A 159 16.30 13.12 0.59
N ARG A 160 17.54 13.48 0.24
CA ARG A 160 18.64 12.53 0.12
C ARG A 160 19.46 12.50 1.42
N PRO A 161 19.65 11.33 2.07
CA PRO A 161 20.54 11.24 3.21
C PRO A 161 21.98 11.57 2.77
N ALA A 162 22.61 12.55 3.43
CA ALA A 162 24.00 12.88 3.16
C ALA A 162 24.91 11.71 3.61
N PRO A 163 25.87 11.25 2.78
CA PRO A 163 26.74 10.12 3.10
C PRO A 163 27.52 10.36 4.40
N GLU A 164 28.00 11.58 4.63
CA GLU A 164 28.70 11.98 5.86
C GLU A 164 27.84 11.84 7.12
N ARG A 165 26.54 12.12 7.01
CA ARG A 165 25.62 12.00 8.14
C ARG A 165 25.37 10.54 8.47
N VAL A 166 25.25 9.70 7.44
CA VAL A 166 25.10 8.26 7.60
C VAL A 166 26.39 7.64 8.14
N ALA A 167 27.57 8.03 7.66
CA ALA A 167 28.85 7.61 8.23
C ALA A 167 28.95 7.99 9.72
N ARG A 168 28.65 9.25 10.09
CA ARG A 168 28.60 9.67 11.50
C ARG A 168 27.61 8.87 12.33
N MET A 169 26.45 8.55 11.76
CA MET A 169 25.44 7.73 12.42
C MET A 169 25.96 6.30 12.64
N VAL A 170 26.61 5.69 11.64
CA VAL A 170 27.23 4.37 11.75
C VAL A 170 28.33 4.39 12.81
N ASP A 171 29.22 5.37 12.79
CA ASP A 171 30.28 5.52 13.79
C ASP A 171 29.71 5.64 15.21
N ARG A 172 28.64 6.41 15.39
CA ARG A 172 28.01 6.58 16.70
C ARG A 172 27.27 5.33 17.17
N SER A 173 26.54 4.67 16.28
CA SER A 173 25.73 3.48 16.62
C SER A 173 26.60 2.27 16.96
N PHE A 174 27.77 2.15 16.33
CA PHE A 174 28.70 1.02 16.53
C PHE A 174 29.94 1.38 17.35
N GLY A 175 30.06 2.63 17.81
CA GLY A 175 31.21 3.08 18.59
C GLY A 175 32.53 2.99 17.80
N LEU A 176 32.52 3.33 16.51
CA LEU A 176 33.69 3.20 15.63
C LEU A 176 34.65 4.39 15.71
N HIS A 177 34.44 5.34 16.63
CA HIS A 177 35.35 6.47 16.87
C HIS A 177 35.75 7.22 15.59
N GLU A 178 34.75 7.64 14.79
CA GLU A 178 34.95 8.42 13.56
C GLU A 178 35.71 7.72 12.42
N ARG A 179 35.96 6.40 12.52
CA ARG A 179 36.67 5.64 11.48
C ARG A 179 35.97 5.70 10.13
N THR A 180 34.64 5.53 10.06
CA THR A 180 33.95 5.54 8.76
C THR A 180 33.85 6.94 8.19
N THR A 181 33.69 7.97 9.04
CA THR A 181 33.73 9.36 8.58
C THR A 181 35.10 9.77 8.07
N THR A 182 36.17 9.33 8.74
CA THR A 182 37.55 9.59 8.32
C THR A 182 37.87 8.86 7.01
N ALA A 183 37.46 7.60 6.89
CA ALA A 183 37.60 6.85 5.64
C ALA A 183 36.83 7.52 4.49
N LEU A 184 35.60 8.00 4.75
CA LEU A 184 34.81 8.73 3.76
C LEU A 184 35.52 10.03 3.31
N ALA A 185 36.09 10.78 4.26
CA ALA A 185 36.83 12.01 3.97
C ALA A 185 38.15 11.76 3.21
N ASN A 186 38.71 10.55 3.34
CA ASN A 186 39.94 10.11 2.68
C ASN A 186 39.70 9.28 1.41
N LEU A 187 38.45 9.13 0.96
CA LEU A 187 38.17 8.43 -0.30
C LEU A 187 38.91 9.08 -1.47
N GLY A 188 39.55 8.23 -2.29
CA GLY A 188 40.31 8.66 -3.47
C GLY A 188 41.61 9.40 -3.17
N ARG A 189 42.00 9.54 -1.90
CA ARG A 189 43.32 10.06 -1.54
C ARG A 189 44.32 8.93 -1.43
N GLU A 190 45.50 9.14 -2.00
CA GLU A 190 46.65 8.22 -1.85
C GLU A 190 46.35 6.78 -2.28
N VAL A 191 45.58 6.62 -3.36
CA VAL A 191 45.34 5.30 -3.96
C VAL A 191 46.67 4.77 -4.50
N PRO A 192 47.15 3.59 -4.03
CA PRO A 192 48.45 3.07 -4.47
C PRO A 192 48.39 2.71 -5.95
N ALA A 193 49.40 3.12 -6.72
CA ALA A 193 49.60 2.62 -8.07
C ALA A 193 50.00 1.13 -8.03
N GLY A 194 49.78 0.41 -9.14
CA GLY A 194 50.14 -1.01 -9.22
C GLY A 194 51.61 -1.25 -8.86
N GLY A 195 51.85 -2.04 -7.80
CA GLY A 195 53.19 -2.36 -7.31
C GLY A 195 53.72 -1.44 -6.19
N GLU A 196 53.04 -0.34 -5.88
CA GLU A 196 53.42 0.52 -4.75
C GLU A 196 52.87 -0.01 -3.41
N ARG A 197 53.58 0.31 -2.32
CA ARG A 197 53.12 -0.02 -0.97
C ARG A 197 51.94 0.87 -0.58
N ALA A 198 50.87 0.26 -0.08
CA ALA A 198 49.71 0.98 0.44
C ALA A 198 50.12 1.94 1.58
N ARG A 199 49.76 3.21 1.44
CA ARG A 199 49.95 4.21 2.51
C ARG A 199 48.97 3.98 3.66
N ILE A 200 49.30 4.54 4.82
CA ILE A 200 48.48 4.44 6.05
C ILE A 200 47.04 4.88 5.78
N THR A 201 46.84 5.96 5.01
CA THR A 201 45.51 6.46 4.64
C THR A 201 44.67 5.41 3.91
N TYR A 202 45.27 4.71 2.94
CA TYR A 202 44.58 3.65 2.20
C TYR A 202 44.27 2.44 3.10
N LEU A 203 45.19 2.07 4.00
CA LEU A 203 44.97 1.02 4.98
C LEU A 203 43.82 1.34 5.95
N GLN A 204 43.65 2.62 6.33
CA GLN A 204 42.51 3.06 7.15
C GLN A 204 41.18 2.93 6.39
N VAL A 205 41.16 3.25 5.09
CA VAL A 205 39.98 3.05 4.24
C VAL A 205 39.66 1.55 4.12
N ALA A 206 40.68 0.69 3.97
CA ALA A 206 40.51 -0.75 3.94
C ALA A 206 39.99 -1.34 5.27
N ASP A 207 40.49 -0.87 6.42
CA ASP A 207 39.96 -1.27 7.74
C ASP A 207 38.47 -0.87 7.87
N ALA A 208 38.13 0.36 7.48
CA ALA A 208 36.75 0.82 7.47
C ALA A 208 35.85 0.00 6.53
N ALA A 209 36.35 -0.43 5.37
CA ALA A 209 35.63 -1.31 4.44
C ALA A 209 35.28 -2.66 5.08
N ASN A 210 36.24 -3.26 5.79
CA ASN A 210 36.03 -4.52 6.51
C ASN A 210 35.00 -4.35 7.63
N ILE A 211 35.09 -3.28 8.41
CA ILE A 211 34.12 -2.97 9.47
C ILE A 211 32.72 -2.76 8.90
N LEU A 212 32.58 -1.96 7.84
CA LEU A 212 31.29 -1.72 7.18
C LEU A 212 30.67 -3.01 6.63
N THR A 213 31.50 -3.92 6.12
CA THR A 213 31.04 -5.23 5.61
C THR A 213 30.48 -6.11 6.72
N MET A 214 31.00 -6.03 7.94
CA MET A 214 30.42 -6.70 9.11
C MET A 214 29.12 -6.01 9.56
N VAL A 215 29.13 -4.68 9.58
CA VAL A 215 28.02 -3.85 10.08
C VAL A 215 26.77 -3.89 9.18
N ARG A 216 26.93 -4.10 7.85
CA ARG A 216 25.80 -4.09 6.89
C ARG A 216 24.71 -5.14 7.16
N HIS A 217 25.07 -6.21 7.86
CA HIS A 217 24.18 -7.31 8.22
C HIS A 217 23.54 -7.14 9.61
N HIS A 218 23.86 -6.06 10.31
CA HIS A 218 23.36 -5.83 11.65
C HIS A 218 21.84 -5.58 11.65
N PRO A 219 21.07 -6.15 12.59
CA PRO A 219 19.62 -6.03 12.64
C PRO A 219 19.11 -4.58 12.78
N ALA A 220 19.95 -3.68 13.29
CA ALA A 220 19.64 -2.25 13.39
C ALA A 220 19.35 -1.58 12.03
N PHE A 221 19.81 -2.16 10.91
CA PHE A 221 19.50 -1.68 9.56
C PHE A 221 18.38 -2.47 8.87
N ARG A 222 17.65 -3.32 9.60
CA ARG A 222 16.43 -3.94 9.06
C ARG A 222 15.39 -2.86 8.83
N ARG A 223 14.61 -3.02 7.76
CA ARG A 223 13.50 -2.12 7.43
C ARG A 223 12.49 -2.19 8.58
N GLN A 224 12.35 -1.11 9.33
CA GLN A 224 11.30 -0.97 10.33
C GLN A 224 10.10 -0.31 9.66
N ALA A 225 8.92 -0.90 9.81
CA ALA A 225 7.68 -0.27 9.39
C ALA A 225 7.47 1.01 10.22
N PRO A 226 7.01 2.13 9.62
CA PRO A 226 6.68 3.35 10.34
C PRO A 226 5.36 3.16 11.10
N VAL A 227 5.38 2.34 12.16
CA VAL A 227 4.19 1.88 12.90
C VAL A 227 3.37 3.06 13.39
N ARG A 228 4.04 4.11 13.90
CA ARG A 228 3.37 5.32 14.39
C ARG A 228 2.57 6.00 13.29
N GLU A 229 3.15 6.18 12.11
CA GLU A 229 2.52 6.84 10.97
C GLU A 229 1.38 5.99 10.41
N ILE A 230 1.54 4.67 10.39
CA ILE A 230 0.47 3.74 10.01
C ILE A 230 -0.70 3.84 10.99
N VAL A 231 -0.44 3.81 12.30
CA VAL A 231 -1.49 3.96 13.33
C VAL A 231 -2.21 5.31 13.20
N LEU A 232 -1.49 6.40 12.96
CA LEU A 232 -2.09 7.72 12.72
C LEU A 232 -2.92 7.75 11.44
N ALA A 233 -2.46 7.12 10.35
CA ALA A 233 -3.20 7.01 9.11
C ALA A 233 -4.50 6.23 9.30
N THR A 234 -4.44 5.08 9.98
CA THR A 234 -5.62 4.27 10.31
C THR A 234 -6.59 5.05 11.20
N ALA A 235 -6.10 5.73 12.25
CA ALA A 235 -6.94 6.54 13.12
C ALA A 235 -7.62 7.70 12.37
N CYS A 236 -6.89 8.40 11.49
CA CYS A 236 -7.46 9.46 10.66
C CYS A 236 -8.47 8.90 9.66
N ALA A 237 -8.22 7.73 9.06
CA ALA A 237 -9.14 7.09 8.13
C ALA A 237 -10.44 6.68 8.82
N LEU A 238 -10.36 6.09 10.02
CA LEU A 238 -11.52 5.73 10.82
C LEU A 238 -12.33 6.97 11.24
N LEU A 239 -11.64 8.03 11.69
CA LEU A 239 -12.29 9.29 12.02
C LEU A 239 -12.98 9.91 10.80
N PHE A 240 -12.30 9.91 9.65
CA PHE A 240 -12.85 10.42 8.40
C PHE A 240 -14.08 9.62 7.95
N ALA A 241 -14.03 8.29 8.06
CA ALA A 241 -15.16 7.42 7.78
C ALA A 241 -16.34 7.72 8.70
N ALA A 242 -16.10 7.85 10.01
CA ALA A 242 -17.14 8.20 10.99
C ALA A 242 -17.80 9.55 10.67
N LEU A 243 -17.01 10.58 10.34
CA LEU A 243 -17.52 11.89 9.91
C LEU A 243 -18.35 11.78 8.62
N SER A 244 -17.91 10.95 7.68
CA SER A 244 -18.62 10.72 6.41
C SER A 244 -19.96 10.02 6.63
N PHE A 245 -20.01 9.03 7.52
CA PHE A 245 -21.25 8.38 7.93
C PHE A 245 -22.22 9.34 8.62
N MET A 246 -21.74 10.16 9.56
CA MET A 246 -22.58 11.18 10.23
C MET A 246 -23.14 12.21 9.26
N ARG A 247 -22.48 12.45 8.13
CA ARG A 247 -22.96 13.34 7.07
C ARG A 247 -24.04 12.70 6.18
N GLY A 248 -24.34 11.41 6.36
CA GLY A 248 -25.29 10.69 5.52
C GLY A 248 -24.70 10.19 4.20
N ALA A 249 -23.37 10.14 4.06
CA ALA A 249 -22.73 9.57 2.87
C ALA A 249 -22.82 8.03 2.79
N GLY A 250 -23.42 7.37 3.79
CA GLY A 250 -23.60 5.92 3.87
C GLY A 250 -24.67 5.33 2.94
N GLY A 251 -25.11 6.11 1.94
CA GLY A 251 -26.35 5.87 1.22
C GLY A 251 -27.52 6.37 2.06
N ASP A 252 -28.43 7.11 1.44
CA ASP A 252 -29.82 6.92 1.82
C ASP A 252 -30.01 5.41 1.76
N LEU A 253 -30.25 4.75 2.92
CA LEU A 253 -31.02 3.50 2.89
C LEU A 253 -32.14 3.84 1.93
N PRO A 254 -32.23 3.20 0.73
CA PRO A 254 -33.21 3.57 -0.28
C PRO A 254 -34.47 3.67 0.50
N GLY A 255 -35.00 4.91 0.59
CA GLY A 255 -35.73 5.32 1.78
C GLY A 255 -36.54 4.13 2.24
N SER A 256 -36.63 3.89 3.54
CA SER A 256 -37.99 3.62 3.92
C SER A 256 -38.80 4.87 3.43
N GLN A 257 -39.19 4.95 2.14
CA GLN A 257 -40.42 4.29 1.74
C GLN A 257 -40.80 3.39 2.93
N SER A 258 -41.32 3.99 4.00
CA SER A 258 -42.75 4.03 4.19
C SER A 258 -43.37 3.79 2.82
N GLY A 259 -43.21 2.55 2.32
CA GLY A 259 -43.92 2.06 1.18
C GLY A 259 -45.28 2.45 1.61
N MET A 260 -45.88 3.40 0.87
CA MET A 260 -47.22 3.85 1.11
C MET A 260 -47.93 2.58 1.50
N VAL A 261 -48.22 2.42 2.80
CA VAL A 261 -49.04 1.30 3.20
C VAL A 261 -50.28 1.68 2.44
N PRO A 262 -50.62 0.94 1.37
CA PRO A 262 -51.65 1.40 0.44
C PRO A 262 -52.82 1.77 1.33
N ALA A 263 -53.28 3.03 1.21
CA ALA A 263 -54.20 3.63 2.17
C ALA A 263 -55.27 2.58 2.46
N PHE A 264 -55.45 2.22 3.74
CA PHE A 264 -56.18 1.01 4.10
C PHE A 264 -57.60 1.11 3.54
N VAL A 265 -57.83 0.50 2.37
CA VAL A 265 -59.14 0.46 1.73
C VAL A 265 -59.93 -0.61 2.48
N PRO A 266 -61.00 -0.23 3.22
CA PRO A 266 -61.84 -1.18 3.91
C PRO A 266 -62.34 -2.24 2.93
N ALA A 267 -62.48 -3.49 3.38
CA ALA A 267 -62.87 -4.60 2.51
C ALA A 267 -64.20 -4.35 1.77
N ALA A 268 -65.10 -3.55 2.35
CA ALA A 268 -66.35 -3.13 1.72
C ALA A 268 -66.13 -2.26 0.47
N GLU A 269 -65.16 -1.35 0.50
CA GLU A 269 -64.80 -0.52 -0.66
C GLU A 269 -64.07 -1.34 -1.72
N ARG A 270 -63.27 -2.33 -1.32
CA ARG A 270 -62.67 -3.27 -2.28
C ARG A 270 -63.71 -4.06 -3.06
N LEU A 271 -64.74 -4.59 -2.38
CA LEU A 271 -65.83 -5.31 -3.04
C LEU A 271 -66.69 -4.39 -3.92
N ALA A 272 -66.87 -3.12 -3.53
CA ALA A 272 -67.56 -2.14 -4.35
C ALA A 272 -66.77 -1.80 -5.62
N GLN A 273 -65.46 -1.55 -5.49
CA GLN A 273 -64.57 -1.33 -6.64
C GLN A 273 -64.45 -2.55 -7.55
N GLU A 274 -64.45 -3.76 -7.01
CA GLU A 274 -64.45 -4.99 -7.81
C GLU A 274 -65.76 -5.10 -8.60
N ARG A 275 -66.89 -4.79 -7.97
CA ARG A 275 -68.19 -4.76 -8.64
C ARG A 275 -68.25 -3.69 -9.72
N GLU A 276 -67.67 -2.52 -9.47
CA GLU A 276 -67.60 -1.40 -10.42
C GLU A 276 -66.61 -1.68 -11.55
N ALA A 277 -65.51 -2.38 -11.28
CA ALA A 277 -64.55 -2.85 -12.29
C ALA A 277 -65.11 -3.98 -13.16
N ILE A 278 -65.94 -4.87 -12.60
CA ILE A 278 -66.68 -5.89 -13.37
C ILE A 278 -67.72 -5.23 -14.28
N VAL A 279 -68.40 -4.18 -13.81
CA VAL A 279 -69.36 -3.41 -14.62
C VAL A 279 -68.65 -2.55 -15.68
N ALA A 280 -67.48 -1.97 -15.36
CA ALA A 280 -66.66 -1.22 -16.31
C ALA A 280 -66.00 -2.12 -17.35
N ALA A 281 -65.56 -3.33 -16.99
CA ALA A 281 -65.06 -4.35 -17.92
C ALA A 281 -66.16 -4.96 -18.80
N ALA A 282 -67.43 -4.86 -18.39
CA ALA A 282 -68.58 -5.20 -19.22
C ALA A 282 -68.93 -4.10 -20.26
N THR A 283 -68.23 -2.96 -20.25
CA THR A 283 -68.29 -1.95 -21.32
C THR A 283 -67.12 -2.20 -22.28
N PRO A 284 -67.36 -2.50 -23.58
CA PRO A 284 -66.29 -2.91 -24.48
C PRO A 284 -65.40 -1.72 -24.86
N SER A 285 -64.36 -1.47 -24.07
CA SER A 285 -63.17 -0.76 -24.51
C SER A 285 -62.25 -1.80 -25.16
N SER A 286 -61.96 -1.62 -26.45
CA SER A 286 -61.05 -2.42 -27.25
C SER A 286 -59.61 -2.34 -26.72
N ALA A 287 -59.31 -3.11 -25.69
CA ALA A 287 -57.97 -3.59 -25.37
C ALA A 287 -58.09 -5.10 -25.27
N GLU A 288 -57.70 -5.75 -26.36
CA GLU A 288 -57.79 -7.18 -26.61
C GLU A 288 -57.12 -7.95 -25.46
N ALA A 289 -57.92 -8.52 -24.58
CA ALA A 289 -57.43 -9.43 -23.56
C ALA A 289 -56.83 -10.66 -24.28
N PRO A 290 -55.63 -11.12 -23.89
CA PRO A 290 -54.94 -12.19 -24.58
C PRO A 290 -55.85 -13.42 -24.65
N THR A 291 -56.06 -13.91 -25.87
CA THR A 291 -56.95 -15.05 -26.08
C THR A 291 -56.37 -16.31 -25.42
N ILE A 292 -57.22 -17.27 -25.05
CA ILE A 292 -56.78 -18.56 -24.48
C ILE A 292 -55.79 -19.27 -25.43
N ALA A 293 -55.89 -19.02 -26.75
CA ALA A 293 -54.94 -19.49 -27.75
C ALA A 293 -53.54 -18.88 -27.57
N GLU A 294 -53.43 -17.57 -27.33
CA GLU A 294 -52.15 -16.90 -27.09
C GLU A 294 -51.48 -17.32 -25.79
N VAL A 295 -52.27 -17.56 -24.73
CA VAL A 295 -51.74 -18.04 -23.44
C VAL A 295 -51.19 -19.47 -23.60
N ARG A 296 -51.89 -20.34 -24.34
CA ARG A 296 -51.40 -21.69 -24.66
C ARG A 296 -50.13 -21.66 -25.51
N GLU A 297 -50.08 -20.77 -26.51
CA GLU A 297 -48.91 -20.61 -27.36
C GLU A 297 -47.71 -20.04 -26.60
N ARG A 298 -47.95 -19.13 -25.65
CA ARG A 298 -46.90 -18.62 -24.76
C ARG A 298 -46.38 -19.71 -23.82
N ALA A 299 -47.27 -20.51 -23.25
CA ALA A 299 -46.88 -21.65 -22.41
C ALA A 299 -46.06 -22.68 -23.21
N ARG A 300 -46.50 -23.01 -24.43
CA ARG A 300 -45.76 -23.92 -25.35
C ARG A 300 -44.35 -23.42 -25.61
N ARG A 301 -44.18 -22.16 -26.00
CA ARG A 301 -42.86 -21.54 -26.20
C ARG A 301 -42.00 -21.52 -24.94
N SER A 302 -42.59 -21.37 -23.76
CA SER A 302 -41.84 -21.44 -22.50
C SER A 302 -41.40 -22.87 -22.17
N PHE A 303 -42.18 -23.89 -22.51
CA PHE A 303 -41.77 -25.29 -22.36
C PHE A 303 -40.69 -25.69 -23.35
N GLU A 304 -40.82 -25.28 -24.62
CA GLU A 304 -39.78 -25.49 -25.65
C GLU A 304 -38.47 -24.82 -25.23
N ALA A 305 -38.50 -23.55 -24.83
CA ALA A 305 -37.30 -22.84 -24.36
C ALA A 305 -36.67 -23.47 -23.10
N ALA A 306 -37.46 -24.10 -22.22
CA ALA A 306 -36.92 -24.79 -21.06
C ALA A 306 -36.24 -26.12 -21.43
N ALA A 307 -36.79 -26.85 -22.41
CA ALA A 307 -36.19 -28.07 -22.94
C ALA A 307 -34.87 -27.77 -23.66
N ASP A 308 -34.86 -26.74 -24.51
CA ASP A 308 -33.67 -26.24 -25.22
C ASP A 308 -32.52 -25.90 -24.25
N LEU A 309 -32.85 -25.19 -23.16
CA LEU A 309 -31.88 -24.84 -22.13
C LEU A 309 -31.36 -26.07 -21.39
N GLN A 310 -32.18 -27.12 -21.21
CA GLN A 310 -31.74 -28.35 -20.59
C GLN A 310 -30.75 -29.11 -21.48
N THR A 311 -31.01 -29.22 -22.79
CA THR A 311 -30.07 -29.81 -23.76
C THR A 311 -28.73 -29.07 -23.77
N LEU A 312 -28.75 -27.74 -23.74
CA LEU A 312 -27.53 -26.92 -23.60
C LEU A 312 -26.82 -27.16 -22.27
N GLY A 313 -27.57 -27.34 -21.18
CA GLY A 313 -27.02 -27.66 -19.85
C GLY A 313 -26.28 -29.00 -19.84
N GLU A 314 -26.82 -30.02 -20.52
CA GLU A 314 -26.19 -31.34 -20.63
C GLU A 314 -24.87 -31.28 -21.40
N ALA A 315 -24.83 -30.62 -22.56
CA ALA A 315 -23.59 -30.42 -23.32
C ALA A 315 -22.51 -29.62 -22.54
N LEU A 316 -22.94 -28.69 -21.67
CA LEU A 316 -22.03 -27.94 -20.80
C LEU A 316 -21.53 -28.75 -19.59
N ALA A 317 -22.20 -29.85 -19.20
CA ALA A 317 -21.83 -30.62 -18.01
C ALA A 317 -20.57 -31.47 -18.23
N ASP A 318 -20.28 -31.84 -19.49
CA ASP A 318 -19.17 -32.71 -19.86
C ASP A 318 -17.80 -32.04 -19.73
N HIS A 319 -17.76 -30.71 -19.73
CA HIS A 319 -16.52 -29.96 -19.53
C HIS A 319 -16.39 -29.46 -18.10
N ALA A 320 -15.25 -29.75 -17.46
CA ALA A 320 -14.99 -29.33 -16.09
C ALA A 320 -15.06 -27.81 -15.88
N ILE A 321 -14.84 -27.02 -16.93
CA ILE A 321 -14.82 -25.55 -16.88
C ILE A 321 -16.22 -24.92 -17.01
N THR A 322 -17.18 -25.62 -17.62
CA THR A 322 -18.57 -25.14 -17.79
C THR A 322 -19.55 -25.82 -16.84
N ARG A 323 -19.09 -26.80 -16.05
CA ARG A 323 -19.92 -27.57 -15.11
C ARG A 323 -20.75 -26.69 -14.16
N GLN A 324 -20.19 -25.61 -13.64
CA GLN A 324 -20.94 -24.70 -12.77
C GLN A 324 -22.10 -24.03 -13.50
N ALA A 325 -21.90 -23.61 -14.76
CA ALA A 325 -22.97 -23.03 -15.57
C ALA A 325 -24.05 -24.07 -15.91
N ALA A 326 -23.67 -25.33 -16.13
CA ALA A 326 -24.61 -26.44 -16.33
C ALA A 326 -25.47 -26.71 -15.08
N GLU A 327 -24.85 -26.72 -13.89
CA GLU A 327 -25.56 -26.87 -12.61
C GLU A 327 -26.54 -25.71 -12.36
N ASP A 328 -26.15 -24.47 -12.67
CA ASP A 328 -27.01 -23.31 -12.55
C ASP A 328 -28.22 -23.37 -13.52
N ILE A 329 -28.02 -23.86 -14.75
CA ILE A 329 -29.10 -24.12 -15.71
C ILE A 329 -30.06 -25.18 -15.17
N ALA A 330 -29.54 -26.29 -14.64
CA ALA A 330 -30.35 -27.36 -14.03
C ALA A 330 -31.13 -26.90 -12.79
N ALA A 331 -30.57 -25.94 -12.03
CA ALA A 331 -31.21 -25.32 -10.88
C ALA A 331 -32.24 -24.22 -11.25
N GLY A 332 -32.33 -23.83 -12.53
CA GLY A 332 -33.18 -22.73 -12.99
C GLY A 332 -32.61 -21.33 -12.73
N ASP A 333 -31.35 -21.21 -12.31
CA ASP A 333 -30.64 -19.93 -12.16
C ASP A 333 -29.96 -19.52 -13.48
N TYR A 334 -30.78 -19.14 -14.47
CA TYR A 334 -30.28 -18.68 -15.77
C TYR A 334 -29.42 -17.41 -15.68
N ALA A 335 -29.65 -16.58 -14.65
CA ALA A 335 -28.87 -15.38 -14.42
C ALA A 335 -27.46 -15.71 -13.90
N GLY A 336 -27.34 -16.73 -13.04
CA GLY A 336 -26.08 -17.35 -12.61
C GLY A 336 -25.28 -17.90 -13.78
N ALA A 337 -25.89 -18.83 -14.53
CA ALA A 337 -25.28 -19.44 -15.70
C ALA A 337 -24.77 -18.40 -16.72
N GLY A 338 -25.56 -17.35 -16.98
CA GLY A 338 -25.17 -16.27 -17.90
C GLY A 338 -24.00 -15.41 -17.43
N ARG A 339 -23.72 -15.33 -16.11
CA ARG A 339 -22.52 -14.66 -15.59
C ARG A 339 -21.29 -15.55 -15.75
N GLU A 340 -21.41 -16.84 -15.42
CA GLU A 340 -20.32 -17.81 -15.53
C GLU A 340 -19.86 -17.98 -16.99
N LEU A 341 -20.80 -18.13 -17.94
CA LEU A 341 -20.48 -18.23 -19.36
C LEU A 341 -19.81 -16.97 -19.92
N ARG A 342 -20.20 -15.78 -19.42
CA ARG A 342 -19.59 -14.51 -19.85
C ARG A 342 -18.17 -14.36 -19.30
N ALA A 343 -17.95 -14.74 -18.04
CA ALA A 343 -16.61 -14.77 -17.42
C ALA A 343 -15.68 -15.79 -18.10
N LEU A 344 -16.23 -16.93 -18.52
CA LEU A 344 -15.50 -17.92 -19.32
C LEU A 344 -15.13 -17.37 -20.70
N GLY A 345 -16.04 -16.61 -21.34
CA GLY A 345 -15.77 -15.93 -22.60
C GLY A 345 -14.60 -14.93 -22.51
N GLU A 346 -14.48 -14.20 -21.40
CA GLU A 346 -13.35 -13.30 -21.13
C GLU A 346 -12.02 -14.05 -20.92
N GLN A 347 -12.08 -15.32 -20.53
CA GLN A 347 -10.92 -16.19 -20.30
C GLN A 347 -10.64 -17.16 -21.46
N ALA A 348 -11.42 -17.10 -22.55
CA ALA A 348 -11.33 -18.03 -23.67
C ALA A 348 -9.94 -18.04 -24.36
N ASP A 349 -9.20 -16.93 -24.30
CA ASP A 349 -7.83 -16.83 -24.82
C ASP A 349 -6.80 -17.64 -24.02
N GLN A 350 -7.14 -18.05 -22.80
CA GLN A 350 -6.29 -18.85 -21.91
C GLN A 350 -6.55 -20.36 -22.04
N LEU A 351 -7.61 -20.76 -22.75
CA LEU A 351 -7.92 -22.16 -23.01
C LEU A 351 -7.02 -22.72 -24.11
N SER A 352 -6.69 -24.01 -24.01
CA SER A 352 -5.99 -24.69 -25.10
C SER A 352 -6.90 -24.75 -26.34
N GLU A 353 -6.28 -24.77 -27.52
CA GLU A 353 -7.01 -24.87 -28.79
C GLU A 353 -7.89 -26.13 -28.87
N GLU A 354 -7.39 -27.25 -28.34
CA GLU A 354 -8.11 -28.52 -28.27
C GLU A 354 -9.39 -28.41 -27.42
N THR A 355 -9.33 -27.80 -26.23
CA THR A 355 -10.49 -27.61 -25.37
C THR A 355 -11.52 -26.67 -25.98
N ARG A 356 -11.07 -25.63 -26.72
CA ARG A 356 -11.99 -24.73 -27.45
C ARG A 356 -12.70 -25.44 -28.58
N GLN A 357 -12.01 -26.29 -29.33
CA GLN A 357 -12.59 -27.04 -30.44
C GLN A 357 -13.61 -28.07 -29.95
N ALA A 358 -13.28 -28.83 -28.90
CA ALA A 358 -14.20 -29.79 -28.28
C ALA A 358 -15.48 -29.10 -27.77
N LEU A 359 -15.35 -28.02 -27.00
CA LEU A 359 -16.51 -27.26 -26.51
C LEU A 359 -17.35 -26.67 -27.67
N ALA A 360 -16.72 -26.23 -28.75
CA ALA A 360 -17.43 -25.69 -29.91
C ALA A 360 -18.13 -26.77 -30.75
N GLU A 361 -17.66 -28.02 -30.70
CA GLU A 361 -18.30 -29.18 -31.34
C GLU A 361 -19.53 -29.60 -30.55
N ASP A 362 -19.41 -29.78 -29.23
CA ASP A 362 -20.50 -30.20 -28.36
C ASP A 362 -21.65 -29.16 -28.32
N LEU A 363 -21.30 -27.86 -28.33
CA LEU A 363 -22.32 -26.80 -28.44
C LEU A 363 -23.00 -26.74 -29.81
N ARG A 364 -22.29 -27.16 -30.87
CA ARG A 364 -22.87 -27.24 -32.22
C ARG A 364 -23.79 -28.44 -32.36
N GLU A 365 -23.44 -29.57 -31.74
CA GLU A 365 -24.28 -30.76 -31.66
C GLU A 365 -25.55 -30.46 -30.88
N ALA A 366 -25.45 -29.89 -29.67
CA ALA A 366 -26.60 -29.48 -28.87
C ALA A 366 -27.52 -28.48 -29.61
N GLY A 367 -26.94 -27.51 -30.33
CA GLY A 367 -27.69 -26.56 -31.15
C GLY A 367 -28.32 -27.16 -32.42
N GLY A 368 -27.94 -28.37 -32.81
CA GLY A 368 -28.56 -29.12 -33.90
C GLY A 368 -29.74 -30.00 -33.48
N GLU A 369 -29.86 -30.29 -32.18
CA GLU A 369 -30.98 -31.02 -31.58
C GLU A 369 -32.17 -30.12 -31.19
N MET A 370 -31.95 -28.80 -31.15
CA MET A 370 -32.95 -27.74 -30.98
C MET A 370 -33.56 -27.33 -32.32
#